data_AF-A0A7X0AJI7-F1
#
_entry.id   AF-A0A7X0AJI7-F1
#
_cell.length_a   1.000
_cell.length_b   1.000
_cell.length_c   1.000
_cell.angle_alpha   90.00
_cell.angle_beta   90.00
_cell.angle_gamma   90.00
#
_symmetry.space_group_name_H-M   'P 1'
#
loop_
_entity.id
_entity.type
_entity.pdbx_description
1 polymer ?
#
loop_
_entity_poly.entity_id
_entity_poly.type
_entity_poly.pdbx_seq_one_letter_code
_entity_poly.pdbx_strand_id
1 'polypeptide(L)'
;MSTNDHDVKILNGLIETTIDSAEGYEEAAKDADNSRYTAAFQSRGSERHQVASKLQQQVITLGGKPEDNGTVLASAHRMFVNLRHTISKGDIAVVDEVERGEDHIKAKFEDALKDNDLTVATKQVITDAYASVRQGHDQMRDLKHALHNQQA
;
A
#
# COMPACT_ATOMS: atom_id res chain seq x y z
N MET A 1 -23.26 -15.62 -8.12
CA MET A 1 -22.62 -14.79 -7.09
C MET A 1 -23.58 -13.68 -6.76
N SER A 2 -23.92 -13.50 -5.49
CA SER A 2 -24.69 -12.34 -5.05
C SER A 2 -23.88 -11.06 -5.30
N THR A 3 -24.51 -9.90 -5.42
CA THR A 3 -23.80 -8.61 -5.51
C THR A 3 -22.81 -8.44 -4.34
N ASN A 4 -23.17 -8.91 -3.15
CA ASN A 4 -22.28 -8.89 -1.99
C ASN A 4 -21.04 -9.78 -2.17
N ASP A 5 -21.15 -10.94 -2.84
CA ASP A 5 -20.01 -11.83 -3.07
C ASP A 5 -18.95 -11.14 -3.96
N HIS A 6 -19.40 -10.34 -4.94
CA HIS A 6 -18.52 -9.57 -5.81
C HIS A 6 -17.81 -8.45 -5.05
N ASP A 7 -18.58 -7.63 -4.31
CA ASP A 7 -18.03 -6.56 -3.47
C ASP A 7 -17.01 -7.10 -2.46
N VAL A 8 -17.34 -8.19 -1.76
CA VAL A 8 -16.45 -8.84 -0.79
C VAL A 8 -15.14 -9.28 -1.44
N LYS A 9 -15.20 -9.88 -2.65
CA LYS A 9 -14.01 -10.31 -3.37
C LYS A 9 -13.11 -9.12 -3.75
N ILE A 10 -13.69 -8.04 -4.25
CA ILE A 10 -12.93 -6.83 -4.61
C ILE A 10 -12.30 -6.21 -3.36
N LEU A 11 -13.07 -6.07 -2.28
CA LEU A 11 -12.57 -5.53 -1.02
C LEU A 11 -11.42 -6.36 -0.43
N ASN A 12 -11.54 -7.70 -0.43
CA ASN A 12 -10.48 -8.56 0.07
C ASN A 12 -9.18 -8.42 -0.73
N GLY A 13 -9.25 -8.32 -2.06
CA GLY A 13 -8.05 -8.03 -2.86
C GLY A 13 -7.42 -6.66 -2.56
N LEU A 14 -8.23 -5.64 -2.23
CA LEU A 14 -7.72 -4.34 -1.78
C LEU A 14 -7.12 -4.42 -0.38
N ILE A 15 -7.71 -5.21 0.53
CA ILE A 15 -7.21 -5.42 1.90
C ILE A 15 -5.82 -6.06 1.84
N GLU A 16 -5.68 -7.18 1.13
CA GLU A 16 -4.39 -7.87 0.98
C GLU A 16 -3.30 -6.91 0.46
N THR A 17 -3.59 -6.20 -0.64
CA THR A 17 -2.65 -5.23 -1.24
C THR A 17 -2.33 -4.08 -0.27
N THR A 18 -3.28 -3.68 0.57
CA THR A 18 -3.07 -2.60 1.56
C THR A 18 -2.19 -3.07 2.71
N ILE A 19 -2.37 -4.31 3.17
CA ILE A 19 -1.51 -4.93 4.19
C ILE A 19 -0.08 -5.10 3.63
N ASP A 20 0.06 -5.56 2.38
CA ASP A 20 1.35 -5.66 1.69
C ASP A 20 2.09 -4.31 1.65
N SER A 21 1.36 -3.23 1.38
CA SER A 21 1.90 -1.86 1.40
C SER A 21 2.29 -1.43 2.82
N ALA A 22 1.51 -1.79 3.86
CA ALA A 22 1.85 -1.51 5.25
C ALA A 22 3.16 -2.20 5.66
N GLU A 23 3.29 -3.50 5.37
CA GLU A 23 4.49 -4.29 5.64
C GLU A 23 5.70 -3.77 4.85
N GLY A 24 5.51 -3.38 3.58
CA GLY A 24 6.55 -2.76 2.77
C GLY A 24 7.10 -1.46 3.38
N TYR A 25 6.22 -0.62 3.94
CA TYR A 25 6.66 0.57 4.68
C TYR A 25 7.41 0.24 5.97
N GLU A 26 6.98 -0.79 6.71
CA GLU A 26 7.66 -1.23 7.93
C GLU A 26 9.07 -1.76 7.64
N GLU A 27 9.25 -2.49 6.54
CA GLU A 27 10.57 -2.95 6.09
C GLU A 27 11.43 -1.77 5.61
N ALA A 28 10.88 -0.87 4.81
CA ALA A 28 11.58 0.34 4.37
C ALA A 28 12.03 1.22 5.56
N ALA A 29 11.23 1.31 6.62
CA ALA A 29 11.58 2.04 7.84
C ALA A 29 12.78 1.43 8.58
N LYS A 30 12.94 0.10 8.54
CA LYS A 30 14.10 -0.62 9.12
C LYS A 30 15.37 -0.44 8.30
N ASP A 31 15.22 -0.15 7.01
CA ASP A 31 16.32 -0.12 6.02
C ASP A 31 16.74 1.30 5.62
N ALA A 32 15.96 2.32 5.99
CA ALA A 32 16.32 3.71 5.77
C ALA A 32 17.47 4.15 6.70
N ASP A 33 18.54 4.71 6.12
CA ASP A 33 19.68 5.25 6.86
C ASP A 33 19.34 6.64 7.45
N ASN A 34 18.54 7.42 6.73
CA ASN A 34 18.12 8.75 7.17
C ASN A 34 16.85 8.70 8.03
N SER A 35 17.00 9.08 9.31
CA SER A 35 15.92 9.16 10.30
C SER A 35 14.67 9.92 9.83
N ARG A 36 14.80 10.86 8.88
CA ARG A 36 13.66 11.58 8.29
C ARG A 36 12.77 10.69 7.44
N TYR A 37 13.32 9.70 6.73
CA TYR A 37 12.55 8.78 5.90
C TYR A 37 11.91 7.67 6.74
N THR A 38 12.61 7.19 7.77
CA THR A 38 12.07 6.25 8.76
C THR A 38 10.72 6.73 9.33
N ALA A 39 10.65 7.98 9.81
CA ALA A 39 9.43 8.52 10.39
C ALA A 39 8.29 8.63 9.36
N ALA A 40 8.61 9.01 8.12
CA ALA A 40 7.63 9.09 7.04
C ALA A 40 7.07 7.70 6.67
N PHE A 41 7.94 6.69 6.56
CA PHE A 41 7.52 5.31 6.28
C PHE A 41 6.69 4.72 7.42
N GLN A 42 7.07 4.92 8.68
CA GLN A 42 6.27 4.48 9.83
C GLN A 42 4.88 5.10 9.88
N SER A 43 4.78 6.41 9.59
CA SER A 43 3.50 7.10 9.48
C SER A 43 2.63 6.48 8.40
N ARG A 44 3.20 6.23 7.22
CA ARG A 44 2.47 5.63 6.10
C ARG A 44 2.06 4.19 6.36
N GLY A 45 2.92 3.35 6.94
CA GLY A 45 2.55 2.00 7.37
C GLY A 45 1.36 2.00 8.34
N SER A 46 1.36 2.91 9.31
CA SER A 46 0.25 3.08 10.25
C SER A 46 -1.06 3.49 9.56
N GLU A 47 -1.00 4.41 8.59
CA GLU A 47 -2.15 4.81 7.80
C GLU A 47 -2.69 3.66 6.94
N ARG A 48 -1.81 2.82 6.37
CA ARG A 48 -2.23 1.64 5.60
C ARG A 48 -2.98 0.63 6.45
N HIS A 49 -2.54 0.38 7.69
CA HIS A 49 -3.30 -0.45 8.64
C HIS A 49 -4.71 0.11 8.93
N GLN A 50 -4.83 1.44 9.03
CA GLN A 50 -6.14 2.09 9.20
C GLN A 50 -7.02 1.96 7.95
N VAL A 51 -6.45 2.05 6.75
CA VAL A 51 -7.16 1.83 5.49
C VAL A 51 -7.65 0.38 5.39
N ALA A 52 -6.78 -0.60 5.67
CA ALA A 52 -7.15 -2.01 5.69
C ALA A 52 -8.32 -2.26 6.66
N SER A 53 -8.23 -1.72 7.87
CA SER A 53 -9.30 -1.83 8.89
C SER A 53 -10.65 -1.30 8.40
N LYS A 54 -10.67 -0.17 7.68
CA LYS A 54 -11.91 0.40 7.10
C LYS A 54 -12.50 -0.51 6.03
N LEU A 55 -11.67 -1.08 5.16
CA LEU A 55 -12.11 -2.01 4.12
C LEU A 55 -12.63 -3.31 4.75
N GLN A 56 -11.95 -3.85 5.75
CA GLN A 56 -12.38 -5.05 6.50
C GLN A 56 -13.74 -4.84 7.16
N GLN A 57 -14.00 -3.66 7.73
CA GLN A 57 -15.29 -3.32 8.31
C GLN A 57 -16.42 -3.34 7.27
N GLN A 58 -16.15 -2.92 6.04
CA GLN A 58 -17.13 -3.01 4.96
C GLN A 58 -17.38 -4.46 4.55
N VAL A 59 -16.37 -5.32 4.49
CA VAL A 59 -16.55 -6.76 4.24
C VAL A 59 -17.47 -7.40 5.29
N ILE A 60 -17.25 -7.09 6.57
CA ILE A 60 -18.11 -7.56 7.67
C ILE A 60 -19.56 -7.07 7.49
N THR A 61 -19.74 -5.80 7.10
CA THR A 61 -21.06 -5.21 6.86
C THR A 61 -21.82 -5.91 5.73
N LEU A 62 -21.10 -6.40 4.72
CA LEU A 62 -21.67 -7.18 3.62
C LEU A 62 -21.95 -8.65 3.98
N GLY A 63 -21.60 -9.07 5.21
CA GLY A 63 -21.73 -10.45 5.68
C GLY A 63 -20.59 -11.38 5.25
N GLY A 64 -19.50 -10.81 4.72
CA GLY A 64 -18.31 -11.54 4.29
C GLY A 64 -17.28 -11.77 5.41
N LYS A 65 -16.26 -12.57 5.10
CA LYS A 65 -15.07 -12.73 5.95
C LYS A 65 -13.95 -11.84 5.39
N PRO A 66 -13.46 -10.85 6.16
CA PRO A 66 -12.32 -10.04 5.74
C PRO A 66 -11.04 -10.87 5.73
N GLU A 67 -10.15 -10.59 4.77
CA GLU A 67 -8.74 -11.03 4.88
C GLU A 67 -8.04 -10.27 6.01
N ASP A 68 -7.06 -10.89 6.63
CA ASP A 68 -6.28 -10.36 7.76
C ASP A 68 -4.76 -10.40 7.53
N ASN A 69 -4.35 -10.80 6.34
CA ASN A 69 -2.97 -10.94 5.93
C ASN A 69 -2.76 -10.37 4.51
N GLY A 70 -1.53 -9.98 4.23
CA GLY A 70 -1.11 -9.59 2.89
C GLY A 70 -0.83 -10.80 1.98
N THR A 71 -0.66 -10.56 0.69
CA THR A 71 -0.23 -11.59 -0.27
C THR A 71 1.28 -11.81 -0.31
N VAL A 72 2.05 -10.93 0.34
CA VAL A 72 3.52 -10.91 0.28
C VAL A 72 4.11 -12.05 1.13
N LEU A 73 4.11 -13.23 0.53
CA LEU A 73 4.93 -14.36 0.96
C LEU A 73 6.42 -14.08 0.67
N ALA A 74 7.18 -13.64 1.69
CA ALA A 74 8.66 -13.68 1.77
C ALA A 74 9.49 -13.02 0.64
N SER A 75 8.89 -12.52 -0.45
CA SER A 75 9.57 -11.98 -1.63
C SER A 75 9.92 -10.51 -1.45
N ALA A 76 8.99 -9.67 -0.96
CA ALA A 76 9.31 -8.27 -0.63
C ALA A 76 10.32 -8.20 0.51
N HIS A 77 10.16 -9.02 1.56
CA HIS A 77 11.14 -9.10 2.65
C HIS A 77 12.54 -9.46 2.12
N ARG A 78 12.66 -10.40 1.17
CA ARG A 78 13.95 -10.72 0.53
C ARG A 78 14.48 -9.58 -0.35
N MET A 79 13.62 -8.81 -0.99
CA MET A 79 14.01 -7.67 -1.82
C MET A 79 14.68 -6.59 -0.97
N PHE A 80 14.07 -6.22 0.15
CA PHE A 80 14.62 -5.26 1.12
C PHE A 80 15.92 -5.79 1.77
N VAL A 81 15.95 -7.05 2.20
CA VAL A 81 17.19 -7.67 2.73
C VAL A 81 18.34 -7.64 1.71
N ASN A 82 18.08 -7.83 0.43
CA ASN A 82 19.11 -7.75 -0.61
C ASN A 82 19.62 -6.33 -0.85
N LEU A 83 18.78 -5.30 -0.64
CA LEU A 83 19.20 -3.89 -0.71
C LEU A 83 20.28 -3.58 0.34
N ARG A 84 20.17 -4.15 1.56
CA ARG A 84 21.16 -4.00 2.64
C ARG A 84 22.59 -4.39 2.25
N HIS A 85 22.76 -5.35 1.32
CA HIS A 85 24.08 -5.82 0.90
C HIS A 85 24.76 -4.91 -0.13
N THR A 86 24.06 -3.90 -0.66
CA THR A 86 24.57 -3.02 -1.72
C THR A 86 24.86 -1.62 -1.16
N ILE A 87 26.02 -1.48 -0.50
CA ILE A 87 26.48 -0.33 0.29
C ILE A 87 26.55 1.03 -0.47
N SER A 88 26.19 1.12 -1.76
CA SER A 88 26.38 2.35 -2.56
C SER A 88 25.13 3.19 -2.84
N LYS A 89 23.90 2.73 -2.54
CA LYS A 89 22.65 3.48 -2.86
C LYS A 89 21.54 3.50 -1.79
N GLY A 90 21.76 2.88 -0.62
CA GLY A 90 20.87 2.81 0.56
C GLY A 90 19.46 3.40 0.39
N ASP A 91 19.27 4.66 0.80
CA ASP A 91 17.98 5.36 0.81
C ASP A 91 17.29 5.47 -0.56
N ILE A 92 18.04 5.59 -1.66
CA ILE A 92 17.45 5.71 -3.01
C ILE A 92 16.82 4.41 -3.42
N ALA A 93 17.52 3.29 -3.22
CA ALA A 93 16.98 2.00 -3.60
C ALA A 93 15.76 1.62 -2.75
N VAL A 94 15.75 2.01 -1.48
CA VAL A 94 14.59 1.85 -0.58
C VAL A 94 13.41 2.69 -1.07
N VAL A 95 13.61 3.98 -1.37
CA VAL A 95 12.54 4.85 -1.88
C VAL A 95 12.02 4.41 -3.25
N ASP A 96 12.89 3.93 -4.14
CA ASP A 96 12.50 3.41 -5.46
C ASP A 96 11.58 2.19 -5.33
N GLU A 97 11.88 1.26 -4.41
CA GLU A 97 11.03 0.08 -4.22
C GLU A 97 9.71 0.42 -3.51
N VAL A 98 9.74 1.34 -2.55
CA VAL A 98 8.52 1.85 -1.90
C VAL A 98 7.61 2.51 -2.94
N GLU A 99 8.16 3.38 -3.80
CA GLU A 99 7.35 4.03 -4.84
C GLU A 99 6.79 3.04 -5.86
N ARG A 100 7.53 1.99 -6.23
CA ARG A 100 7.03 0.91 -7.08
C ARG A 100 5.86 0.15 -6.44
N GLY A 101 5.94 -0.10 -5.14
CA GLY A 101 4.84 -0.67 -4.36
C GLY A 101 3.62 0.25 -4.31
N GLU A 102 3.85 1.55 -4.16
CA GLU A 102 2.80 2.57 -4.13
C GLU A 102 2.09 2.74 -5.47
N ASP A 103 2.81 2.63 -6.59
CA ASP A 103 2.22 2.55 -7.92
C ASP A 103 1.28 1.35 -8.05
N HIS A 104 1.70 0.19 -7.54
CA HIS A 104 0.91 -1.04 -7.62
C HIS A 104 -0.42 -0.92 -6.89
N ILE A 105 -0.39 -0.47 -5.63
CA ILE A 105 -1.61 -0.29 -4.84
C ILE A 105 -2.50 0.80 -5.41
N LYS A 106 -1.94 1.92 -5.87
CA LYS A 106 -2.72 2.97 -6.53
C LYS A 106 -3.48 2.43 -7.75
N ALA A 107 -2.81 1.65 -8.60
CA ALA A 107 -3.44 1.03 -9.77
C ALA A 107 -4.58 0.06 -9.37
N LYS A 108 -4.38 -0.74 -8.32
CA LYS A 108 -5.41 -1.65 -7.79
C LYS A 108 -6.68 -0.92 -7.34
N PHE A 109 -6.53 0.19 -6.62
CA PHE A 109 -7.67 1.01 -6.22
C PHE A 109 -8.34 1.68 -7.42
N GLU A 110 -7.57 2.22 -8.36
CA GLU A 110 -8.10 2.81 -9.58
C GLU A 110 -8.91 1.80 -10.41
N ASP A 111 -8.44 0.57 -10.51
CA ASP A 111 -9.15 -0.50 -11.22
C ASP A 111 -10.43 -0.92 -10.48
N ALA A 112 -10.39 -1.03 -9.15
CA ALA A 112 -11.61 -1.28 -8.36
C ALA A 112 -12.64 -0.16 -8.53
N LEU A 113 -12.23 1.11 -8.60
CA LEU A 113 -13.15 2.23 -8.80
C LEU A 113 -13.78 2.29 -10.21
N LYS A 114 -13.17 1.63 -11.20
CA LYS A 114 -13.76 1.48 -12.55
C LYS A 114 -14.82 0.39 -12.62
N ASP A 115 -14.92 -0.47 -11.60
CA ASP A 115 -15.93 -1.51 -11.52
C ASP A 115 -17.33 -0.88 -11.33
N ASN A 116 -18.25 -1.25 -12.21
CA ASN A 116 -19.63 -0.76 -12.24
C ASN A 116 -20.60 -1.73 -11.55
N ASP A 117 -20.15 -2.94 -11.20
CA ASP A 117 -20.94 -3.95 -10.50
C ASP A 117 -20.86 -3.77 -8.97
N LEU A 118 -19.94 -2.92 -8.49
CA LEU A 118 -19.83 -2.53 -7.09
C LEU A 118 -21.08 -1.77 -6.61
N THR A 119 -21.53 -2.08 -5.40
CA THR A 119 -22.56 -1.27 -4.75
C THR A 119 -22.07 0.15 -4.48
N VAL A 120 -23.01 1.11 -4.46
CA VAL A 120 -22.71 2.53 -4.17
C VAL A 120 -22.00 2.69 -2.82
N ALA A 121 -22.43 1.92 -1.80
CA ALA A 121 -21.83 1.96 -0.47
C ALA A 121 -20.37 1.49 -0.49
N THR A 122 -20.09 0.35 -1.13
CA THR A 122 -18.72 -0.17 -1.26
C THR A 122 -17.83 0.77 -2.06
N LYS A 123 -18.34 1.32 -3.18
CA LYS A 123 -17.60 2.28 -4.01
C LYS A 123 -17.25 3.56 -3.26
N GLN A 124 -18.13 4.04 -2.38
CA GLN A 124 -17.82 5.17 -1.50
C GLN A 124 -16.69 4.84 -0.52
N VAL A 125 -16.75 3.68 0.15
CA VAL A 125 -15.68 3.25 1.07
C VAL A 125 -14.33 3.14 0.36
N ILE A 126 -14.30 2.57 -0.85
CA ILE A 126 -13.07 2.48 -1.66
C ILE A 126 -12.57 3.86 -2.05
N THR A 127 -13.47 4.80 -2.38
CA THR A 127 -13.10 6.18 -2.75
C THR A 127 -12.45 6.91 -1.57
N ASP A 128 -13.03 6.78 -0.37
CA ASP A 128 -12.50 7.40 0.84
C ASP A 128 -11.13 6.80 1.23
N ALA A 129 -10.97 5.49 1.10
CA ALA A 129 -9.71 4.79 1.29
C ALA A 129 -8.64 5.23 0.26
N TYR A 130 -9.03 5.37 -1.01
CA TYR A 130 -8.15 5.75 -2.11
C TYR A 130 -7.52 7.13 -1.91
N ALA A 131 -8.20 8.07 -1.22
CA ALA A 131 -7.62 9.37 -0.91
C ALA A 131 -6.31 9.25 -0.12
N SER A 132 -6.25 8.35 0.87
CA SER A 132 -5.04 8.06 1.65
C SER A 132 -3.97 7.40 0.79
N VAL A 133 -4.36 6.44 -0.05
CA VAL A 133 -3.44 5.70 -0.95
C VAL A 133 -2.78 6.65 -1.93
N ARG A 134 -3.56 7.52 -2.57
CA ARG A 134 -3.07 8.51 -3.52
C ARG A 134 -2.12 9.50 -2.86
N GLN A 135 -2.43 9.96 -1.64
CA GLN A 135 -1.56 10.87 -0.91
C GLN A 135 -0.20 10.20 -0.57
N GLY A 136 -0.23 8.94 -0.14
CA GLY A 136 0.99 8.15 0.12
C GLY A 136 1.86 8.03 -1.15
N HIS A 137 1.24 7.62 -2.25
CA HIS A 137 1.90 7.52 -3.55
C HIS A 137 2.53 8.85 -3.97
N ASP A 138 1.77 9.95 -3.94
CA ASP A 138 2.26 11.26 -4.37
C ASP A 138 3.45 11.72 -3.51
N GLN A 139 3.42 11.46 -2.19
CA GLN A 139 4.55 11.75 -1.32
C GLN A 139 5.80 10.92 -1.69
N MET A 140 5.64 9.63 -1.99
CA MET A 140 6.79 8.75 -2.31
C MET A 140 7.39 9.07 -3.67
N ARG A 141 6.55 9.38 -4.68
CA ARG A 141 6.99 9.91 -5.96
C ARG A 141 7.81 11.19 -5.80
N ASP A 142 7.31 12.15 -5.03
CA ASP A 142 7.99 13.43 -4.83
C ASP A 142 9.31 13.26 -4.07
N LEU A 143 9.36 12.32 -3.11
CA LEU A 143 10.57 11.94 -2.41
C LEU A 143 11.62 11.31 -3.36
N LYS A 144 11.20 10.38 -4.21
CA LYS A 144 12.04 9.76 -5.24
C LYS A 144 12.67 10.80 -6.16
N HIS A 145 11.85 11.70 -6.70
CA HIS A 145 12.33 12.80 -7.55
C HIS A 145 13.33 13.69 -6.82
N ALA A 146 13.05 14.05 -5.57
CA ALA A 146 13.96 14.89 -4.78
C ALA A 146 15.32 14.23 -4.55
N LEU A 147 15.35 12.92 -4.28
CA LEU A 147 16.58 12.16 -4.08
C LEU A 147 17.40 12.01 -5.35
N HIS A 148 16.75 11.67 -6.47
CA HIS A 148 17.44 11.49 -7.75
C HIS A 148 17.99 12.83 -8.29
N ASN A 149 17.28 13.95 -8.05
CA ASN A 149 17.74 15.28 -8.45
C ASN A 149 18.94 15.79 -7.62
N GLN A 150 19.17 15.28 -6.41
CA GLN A 150 20.32 15.65 -5.58
C GLN A 150 21.61 14.89 -5.96
N GLN A 151 21.49 13.86 -6.81
CA GLN A 151 22.63 13.07 -7.29
C GLN A 151 23.08 13.42 -8.72
N ALA A 152 22.39 14.35 -9.39
CA ALA A 152 22.72 14.87 -10.72
C ALA A 152 23.59 16.14 -10.62
#